data_AF-A0A934GNF9-F1
#
_entry.id   AF-A0A934GNF9-F1
#
_cell.length_a   1.000
_cell.length_b   1.000
_cell.length_c   1.000
_cell.angle_alpha   90.00
_cell.angle_beta   90.00
_cell.angle_gamma   90.00
#
_symmetry.space_group_name_H-M   'P 1'
#
loop_
_entity.id
_entity.type
_entity.pdbx_description
1 polymer ?
#
loop_
_entity_poly.entity_id
_entity_poly.type
_entity_poly.pdbx_seq_one_letter_code
_entity_poly.pdbx_strand_id
1 'polypeptide(L)'
;MLTIEKTTATPAPALSVTAPQQPKLLDRMRAAIRIRHYSLATERTYVGWVKRFIYFHQKRHPAEMGAPEVESFLSALATELDVSASTQNQAMHAILFLYRDVLGVTLPWLDGITRAKVSKRLPVVLTVAEVQGLLRRVQGTNGLIIKLLYGTGMRIKECLRLRIKDVDFTRG
;
A
#
# COMPACT_ATOMS: atom_id res chain seq x y z
N MET A 1 -71.85 13.67 -32.61
CA MET A 1 -70.70 14.51 -33.01
C MET A 1 -69.55 14.14 -32.08
N LEU A 2 -68.52 13.50 -32.65
CA LEU A 2 -67.32 12.97 -31.97
C LEU A 2 -66.47 14.11 -31.39
N THR A 3 -65.97 13.96 -30.15
CA THR A 3 -64.56 14.25 -29.82
C THR A 3 -64.13 13.38 -28.63
N ILE A 4 -63.18 12.48 -28.86
CA ILE A 4 -62.51 11.64 -27.86
C ILE A 4 -61.40 12.48 -27.22
N GLU A 5 -61.44 12.70 -25.91
CA GLU A 5 -60.32 13.27 -25.16
C GLU A 5 -59.17 12.27 -25.09
N LYS A 6 -57.99 12.72 -25.53
CA LYS A 6 -56.73 11.96 -25.47
C LYS A 6 -56.30 11.75 -24.02
N THR A 7 -56.21 10.49 -23.62
CA THR A 7 -55.44 10.02 -22.46
C THR A 7 -54.00 10.54 -22.51
N THR A 8 -53.63 11.40 -21.57
CA THR A 8 -52.24 11.79 -21.32
C THR A 8 -51.57 10.72 -20.45
N ALA A 9 -50.79 9.85 -21.08
CA ALA A 9 -49.93 8.91 -20.39
C ALA A 9 -48.78 9.66 -19.69
N THR A 10 -48.65 9.48 -18.38
CA THR A 10 -47.50 9.88 -17.57
C THR A 10 -46.21 9.26 -18.16
N PRO A 11 -45.13 10.02 -18.38
CA PRO A 11 -43.87 9.42 -18.79
C PRO A 11 -43.28 8.67 -17.59
N ALA A 12 -43.01 7.37 -17.78
CA ALA A 12 -42.23 6.55 -16.86
C ALA A 12 -40.87 7.22 -16.56
N PRO A 13 -40.32 7.06 -15.35
CA PRO A 13 -39.05 7.69 -15.00
C PRO A 13 -37.96 7.11 -15.90
N ALA A 14 -37.39 7.96 -16.76
CA ALA A 14 -36.22 7.61 -17.53
C ALA A 14 -35.09 7.29 -16.54
N LEU A 15 -34.65 6.03 -16.54
CA LEU A 15 -33.42 5.61 -15.87
C LEU A 15 -32.28 6.44 -16.47
N SER A 16 -31.83 7.45 -15.73
CA SER A 16 -30.66 8.24 -16.06
C SER A 16 -29.45 7.33 -15.97
N VAL A 17 -28.99 6.84 -17.13
CA VAL A 17 -27.69 6.19 -17.26
C VAL A 17 -26.64 7.25 -17.00
N THR A 18 -26.16 7.33 -15.75
CA THR A 18 -25.05 8.21 -15.37
C THR A 18 -23.87 7.90 -16.28
N ALA A 19 -23.43 8.89 -17.05
CA ALA A 19 -22.24 8.81 -17.88
C ALA A 19 -21.05 8.27 -17.04
N PRO A 20 -20.14 7.46 -17.60
CA PRO A 20 -19.03 6.89 -16.85
C PRO A 20 -18.16 8.03 -16.29
N GLN A 21 -18.31 8.31 -15.00
CA GLN A 21 -17.56 9.32 -14.29
C GLN A 21 -16.08 8.93 -14.34
N GLN A 22 -15.22 9.85 -14.81
CA GLN A 22 -13.78 9.59 -14.90
C GLN A 22 -13.28 9.05 -13.55
N PRO A 23 -12.56 7.91 -13.53
CA PRO A 23 -12.15 7.28 -12.29
C PRO A 23 -11.27 8.24 -11.50
N LYS A 24 -11.59 8.41 -10.21
CA LYS A 24 -10.84 9.28 -9.30
C LYS A 24 -9.37 8.87 -9.29
N LEU A 25 -8.46 9.80 -9.03
CA LEU A 25 -7.01 9.57 -9.05
C LEU A 25 -6.59 8.32 -8.24
N LEU A 26 -7.15 8.15 -7.04
CA LEU A 26 -6.84 7.01 -6.19
C LEU A 26 -7.38 5.69 -6.74
N ASP A 27 -8.49 5.71 -7.47
CA ASP A 27 -9.05 4.51 -8.11
C ASP A 27 -8.21 4.10 -9.32
N ARG A 28 -7.74 5.08 -10.11
CA ARG A 28 -6.71 4.87 -11.14
C ARG A 28 -5.43 4.27 -10.55
N MET A 29 -4.98 4.78 -9.41
CA MET A 29 -3.80 4.26 -8.73
C MET A 29 -4.00 2.80 -8.28
N ARG A 30 -5.13 2.47 -7.65
CA ARG A 30 -5.45 1.09 -7.25
C ARG A 30 -5.51 0.15 -8.46
N ALA A 31 -6.15 0.57 -9.54
CA ALA A 31 -6.20 -0.20 -10.78
C ALA A 31 -4.79 -0.45 -11.33
N ALA A 32 -3.95 0.58 -11.41
CA ALA A 32 -2.56 0.48 -11.87
C ALA A 32 -1.71 -0.48 -11.02
N ILE A 33 -1.90 -0.47 -9.69
CA ILE A 33 -1.21 -1.37 -8.74
C ILE A 33 -1.68 -2.83 -8.95
N ARG A 34 -2.99 -3.05 -9.11
CA ARG A 34 -3.57 -4.39 -9.28
C ARG A 34 -3.21 -5.01 -10.62
N ILE A 35 -3.19 -4.24 -11.71
CA ILE A 35 -2.74 -4.69 -13.04
C ILE A 35 -1.30 -5.18 -12.99
N ARG A 36 -0.46 -4.56 -12.14
CA ARG A 36 0.95 -4.95 -11.94
C ARG A 36 1.12 -6.08 -10.91
N HIS A 37 0.03 -6.70 -10.46
CA HIS A 37 0.02 -7.79 -9.48
C HIS A 37 0.75 -7.49 -8.17
N TYR A 38 0.82 -6.22 -7.77
CA TYR A 38 1.36 -5.86 -6.47
C TYR A 38 0.43 -6.32 -5.33
N SER A 39 1.03 -6.55 -4.17
CA SER A 39 0.27 -6.99 -2.99
C SER A 39 -0.71 -5.92 -2.53
N LEU A 40 -1.83 -6.35 -1.90
CA LEU A 40 -2.77 -5.43 -1.25
C LEU A 40 -2.10 -4.58 -0.15
N ALA A 41 -1.03 -5.07 0.46
CA ALA A 41 -0.26 -4.29 1.42
C ALA A 41 0.43 -3.11 0.72
N THR A 42 1.03 -3.34 -0.45
CA THR A 42 1.62 -2.29 -1.29
C THR A 42 0.56 -1.28 -1.72
N GLU A 43 -0.61 -1.74 -2.15
CA GLU A 43 -1.75 -0.85 -2.49
C GLU A 43 -2.09 0.10 -1.33
N ARG A 44 -2.27 -0.45 -0.13
CA ARG A 44 -2.62 0.34 1.07
C ARG A 44 -1.53 1.34 1.42
N THR A 45 -0.26 0.91 1.41
CA THR A 45 0.89 1.79 1.71
C THR A 45 0.98 2.92 0.69
N TYR A 46 0.91 2.60 -0.59
CA TYR A 46 1.08 3.59 -1.67
C TYR A 46 -0.05 4.60 -1.68
N VAL A 47 -1.31 4.14 -1.61
CA VAL A 47 -2.48 5.03 -1.51
C VAL A 47 -2.41 5.89 -0.25
N GLY A 48 -1.94 5.32 0.87
CA GLY A 48 -1.73 6.06 2.12
C GLY A 48 -0.73 7.20 1.97
N TRP A 49 0.43 6.95 1.36
CA TRP A 49 1.44 7.97 1.13
C TRP A 49 0.99 9.05 0.15
N VAL A 50 0.33 8.67 -0.95
CA VAL A 50 -0.20 9.65 -1.92
C VAL A 50 -1.27 10.54 -1.28
N LYS A 51 -2.14 9.98 -0.42
CA LYS A 51 -3.09 10.79 0.34
C LYS A 51 -2.37 11.82 1.22
N ARG A 52 -1.35 11.40 1.98
CA ARG A 52 -0.57 12.30 2.85
C ARG A 52 0.10 13.41 2.05
N PHE A 53 0.70 13.07 0.91
CA PHE A 53 1.29 14.03 -0.02
C PHE A 53 0.27 15.08 -0.50
N ILE A 54 -0.91 14.63 -0.93
CA ILE A 54 -2.00 15.53 -1.37
C ILE A 54 -2.47 16.43 -0.22
N TYR A 55 -2.63 15.90 0.99
CA TYR A 55 -3.04 16.69 2.15
C TYR A 55 -1.99 17.71 2.59
N PHE A 56 -0.71 17.35 2.54
CA PHE A 56 0.41 18.25 2.83
C PHE A 56 0.40 19.47 1.90
N HIS A 57 0.08 19.26 0.62
CA HIS A 57 -0.07 20.32 -0.38
C HIS A 57 -1.51 20.85 -0.50
N GLN A 58 -2.28 20.86 0.60
CA GLN A 58 -3.61 21.48 0.68
C GLN A 58 -4.61 21.00 -0.37
N LYS A 59 -4.55 19.71 -0.74
CA LYS A 59 -5.40 19.07 -1.77
C LYS A 59 -5.16 19.58 -3.19
N ARG A 60 -4.02 20.23 -3.48
CA ARG A 60 -3.58 20.50 -4.85
C ARG A 60 -3.46 19.19 -5.63
N HIS A 61 -3.83 19.23 -6.91
CA HIS A 61 -3.80 18.03 -7.73
C HIS A 61 -2.34 17.66 -8.09
N PRO A 62 -1.90 16.39 -7.94
CA PRO A 62 -0.51 16.00 -8.23
C PRO A 62 -0.01 16.29 -9.65
N ALA A 63 -0.89 16.44 -10.63
CA ALA A 63 -0.50 16.84 -11.98
C ALA A 63 -0.02 18.31 -12.07
N GLU A 64 -0.34 19.15 -11.09
CA GLU A 64 0.07 20.56 -10.99
C GLU A 64 1.30 20.75 -10.10
N MET A 65 1.92 19.64 -9.67
CA MET A 65 3.03 19.61 -8.73
C MET A 65 4.19 18.84 -9.33
N GLY A 66 5.42 19.25 -9.00
CA GLY A 66 6.64 18.68 -9.57
C GLY A 66 7.71 18.39 -8.53
N ALA A 67 8.96 18.56 -8.93
CA ALA A 67 10.12 18.33 -8.07
C ALA A 67 10.07 19.08 -6.74
N PRO A 68 9.78 20.40 -6.74
CA PRO A 68 9.84 21.19 -5.51
C PRO A 68 8.84 20.69 -4.46
N GLU A 69 7.63 20.32 -4.88
CA GLU A 69 6.63 19.80 -3.96
C GLU A 69 6.98 18.42 -3.40
N VAL A 70 7.59 17.56 -4.20
CA VAL A 70 8.03 16.23 -3.74
C VAL A 70 9.21 16.37 -2.78
N GLU A 71 10.20 17.21 -3.09
CA GLU A 71 11.33 17.48 -2.21
C GLU A 71 10.90 18.13 -0.89
N SER A 72 9.99 19.11 -0.95
CA SER A 72 9.42 19.75 0.23
C SER A 72 8.72 18.73 1.13
N PHE A 73 7.89 17.85 0.56
CA PHE A 73 7.20 16.82 1.32
C PHE A 73 8.18 15.81 1.94
N LEU A 74 9.14 15.31 1.16
CA LEU A 74 10.13 14.35 1.67
C LEU A 74 11.04 14.97 2.74
N SER A 75 11.35 16.26 2.63
CA SER A 75 12.12 17.00 3.64
C SER A 75 11.32 17.14 4.93
N ALA A 76 10.05 17.57 4.85
CA ALA A 76 9.17 17.67 6.01
C ALA A 76 8.99 16.32 6.73
N LEU A 77 8.92 15.21 5.98
CA LEU A 77 8.90 13.87 6.58
C LEU A 77 10.16 13.59 7.42
N ALA A 78 11.33 14.03 6.96
CA ALA A 78 12.60 13.79 7.64
C ALA A 78 12.82 14.75 8.82
N THR A 79 12.41 16.02 8.69
CA THR A 79 12.72 17.06 9.70
C THR A 79 11.62 17.25 10.73
N GLU A 80 10.34 17.25 10.33
CA GLU A 80 9.22 17.53 11.24
C GLU A 80 8.65 16.26 11.86
N LEU A 81 8.60 15.18 11.07
CA LEU A 81 8.01 13.90 11.49
C LEU A 81 9.06 12.85 11.91
N ASP A 82 10.35 13.21 11.84
CA ASP A 82 11.51 12.38 12.20
C ASP A 82 11.40 10.93 11.73
N VAL A 83 10.91 10.74 10.49
CA VAL A 83 10.65 9.39 9.99
C VAL A 83 11.96 8.69 9.62
N SER A 84 12.02 7.38 9.86
CA SER A 84 13.17 6.59 9.43
C SER A 84 13.42 6.69 7.92
N ALA A 85 14.68 6.52 7.49
CA ALA A 85 15.05 6.48 6.08
C ALA A 85 14.23 5.45 5.27
N SER A 86 13.89 4.29 5.86
CA SER A 86 13.05 3.28 5.20
C SER A 86 11.62 3.78 4.98
N THR A 87 11.08 4.54 5.95
CA THR A 87 9.76 5.15 5.86
C THR A 87 9.73 6.23 4.77
N GLN A 88 10.74 7.10 4.73
CA GLN A 88 10.89 8.13 3.71
C GLN A 88 11.02 7.51 2.30
N ASN A 89 11.81 6.44 2.15
CA ASN A 89 11.94 5.73 0.89
C ASN A 89 10.62 5.09 0.43
N GLN A 90 9.81 4.55 1.34
CA GLN A 90 8.47 4.06 0.98
C GLN A 90 7.56 5.18 0.46
N ALA A 91 7.59 6.35 1.10
CA ALA A 91 6.85 7.52 0.63
C ALA A 91 7.32 7.97 -0.75
N MET A 92 8.64 8.08 -0.94
CA MET A 92 9.25 8.40 -2.23
C MET A 92 8.78 7.43 -3.31
N HIS A 93 8.94 6.12 -3.13
CA HIS A 93 8.51 5.13 -4.13
C HIS A 93 7.03 5.19 -4.48
N ALA A 94 6.15 5.47 -3.50
CA ALA A 94 4.73 5.65 -3.76
C ALA A 94 4.44 6.88 -4.64
N ILE A 95 5.15 7.98 -4.42
CA ILE A 95 5.03 9.20 -5.22
C ILE A 95 5.60 8.98 -6.62
N LEU A 96 6.76 8.32 -6.73
CA LEU A 96 7.35 7.96 -8.03
C LEU A 96 6.40 7.11 -8.86
N PHE A 97 5.77 6.12 -8.23
CA PHE A 97 4.76 5.30 -8.87
C PHE A 97 3.56 6.13 -9.34
N LEU A 98 3.07 7.07 -8.53
CA LEU A 98 1.98 7.95 -8.94
C LEU A 98 2.31 8.70 -10.23
N TYR A 99 3.46 9.38 -10.28
CA TYR A 99 3.81 10.20 -11.44
C TYR A 99 4.11 9.36 -12.68
N ARG A 100 4.92 8.30 -12.55
CA ARG A 100 5.32 7.46 -13.68
C ARG A 100 4.18 6.58 -14.18
N ASP A 101 3.53 5.84 -13.28
CA ASP A 101 2.64 4.73 -13.64
C ASP A 101 1.16 5.13 -13.69
N VAL A 102 0.76 6.24 -13.05
CA VAL A 102 -0.64 6.70 -13.01
C VAL A 102 -0.84 7.96 -13.85
N LEU A 103 0.08 8.92 -13.75
CA LEU A 103 0.01 10.20 -14.49
C LEU A 103 0.76 10.17 -15.82
N GLY A 104 1.67 9.20 -16.04
CA GLY A 104 2.45 9.09 -17.27
C GLY A 104 3.46 10.22 -17.46
N VAL A 105 3.82 10.92 -16.39
CA VAL A 105 4.78 12.03 -16.42
C VAL A 105 6.20 11.45 -16.31
N THR A 106 7.05 11.77 -17.28
CA THR A 106 8.49 11.54 -17.17
C THR A 106 9.05 12.54 -16.17
N LEU A 107 9.86 12.07 -15.22
CA LEU A 107 10.40 12.89 -14.14
C LEU A 107 11.93 12.96 -14.31
N PRO A 108 12.48 13.82 -15.19
CA PRO A 108 13.93 13.97 -15.33
C PRO A 108 14.62 14.39 -14.02
N TRP A 109 13.88 15.06 -13.13
CA TRP A 109 14.39 15.57 -11.86
C TRP A 109 14.50 14.51 -10.75
N LEU A 110 14.08 13.27 -11.00
CA LEU A 110 14.17 12.18 -10.00
C LEU A 110 15.59 11.90 -9.53
N ASP A 111 16.55 12.09 -10.44
CA ASP A 111 17.97 11.82 -10.17
C ASP A 111 18.57 12.83 -9.20
N GLY A 112 17.93 14.00 -9.04
CA GLY A 112 18.32 15.04 -8.09
C GLY A 112 17.77 14.86 -6.68
N ILE A 113 16.76 14.01 -6.48
CA ILE A 113 16.17 13.80 -5.15
C ILE A 113 17.14 13.02 -4.28
N THR A 114 17.63 13.67 -3.23
CA THR A 114 18.52 13.03 -2.25
C THR A 114 17.80 11.87 -1.57
N ARG A 115 18.27 10.64 -1.83
CA ARG A 115 17.68 9.44 -1.24
C ARG A 115 18.08 9.29 0.22
N ALA A 116 17.13 8.85 1.04
CA ALA A 116 17.38 8.56 2.42
C ALA A 116 18.37 7.38 2.55
N LYS A 117 19.54 7.61 3.14
CA LYS A 117 20.52 6.55 3.39
C LYS A 117 19.99 5.62 4.47
N VAL A 118 19.69 4.37 4.08
CA VAL A 118 19.28 3.35 5.05
C VAL A 118 20.48 2.95 5.88
N SER A 119 20.44 3.24 7.19
CA SER A 119 21.43 2.73 8.13
C SER A 119 21.30 1.21 8.24
N LYS A 120 22.38 0.48 7.95
CA LYS A 120 22.43 -0.98 8.12
C LYS A 120 22.64 -1.27 9.61
N ARG A 121 21.59 -1.68 10.32
CA ARG A 121 21.73 -2.23 11.67
C ARG A 121 22.06 -3.72 11.55
N LEU A 122 23.07 -4.16 12.29
CA LEU A 122 23.36 -5.59 12.42
C LEU A 122 22.16 -6.25 13.14
N PRO A 123 21.66 -7.39 12.65
CA PRO A 123 20.61 -8.12 13.35
C PRO A 123 21.09 -8.50 14.75
N VAL A 124 20.32 -8.16 15.78
CA VAL A 124 20.53 -8.70 17.12
C VAL A 124 19.90 -10.08 17.16
N VAL A 125 20.72 -11.11 17.35
CA VAL A 125 20.28 -12.50 17.45
C VAL A 125 20.28 -12.94 18.91
N LEU A 126 19.26 -13.71 19.29
CA LEU A 126 19.20 -14.34 20.60
C LEU A 126 20.27 -15.44 20.70
N THR A 127 20.88 -15.56 21.88
CA THR A 127 21.73 -16.69 22.24
C THR A 127 20.89 -17.96 22.37
N VAL A 128 21.54 -19.12 22.27
CA VAL A 128 20.87 -20.43 22.46
C VAL A 128 20.16 -20.51 23.81
N ALA A 129 20.79 -19.99 24.88
CA ALA A 129 20.21 -19.98 26.22
C ALA A 129 18.93 -19.12 26.32
N GLU A 130 18.93 -17.94 25.70
CA GLU A 130 17.75 -17.07 25.64
C GLU A 130 16.61 -17.71 24.85
N VAL A 131 16.93 -18.33 23.71
CA VAL A 131 15.92 -19.06 22.92
C VAL A 131 15.32 -20.21 23.73
N GLN A 132 16.14 -21.03 24.38
CA GLN A 132 15.63 -22.09 25.25
C GLN A 132 14.79 -21.55 26.41
N GLY A 133 15.17 -20.41 26.99
CA GLY A 133 14.39 -19.71 28.01
C GLY A 133 13.04 -19.22 27.50
N LEU A 134 12.99 -18.73 26.26
CA LEU A 134 11.77 -18.26 25.59
C LEU A 134 10.85 -19.43 25.22
N LEU A 135 11.37 -20.48 24.58
CA LEU A 135 10.60 -21.65 24.13
C LEU A 135 9.95 -22.43 25.28
N ARG A 136 10.53 -22.38 26.49
CA ARG A 136 9.95 -23.00 27.69
C ARG A 136 8.76 -22.24 28.27
N ARG A 137 8.66 -20.93 28.02
CA ARG A 137 7.63 -20.06 28.61
C ARG A 137 6.43 -19.84 27.69
N VAL A 138 6.59 -20.07 26.39
CA VAL A 138 5.50 -19.91 25.41
C VAL A 138 4.61 -21.15 25.36
N GLN A 139 3.30 -20.94 25.39
CA GLN A 139 2.29 -22.01 25.40
C GLN A 139 1.20 -21.75 24.35
N GLY A 140 0.35 -22.76 24.13
CA GLY A 140 -0.77 -22.69 23.19
C GLY A 140 -0.34 -22.45 21.73
N THR A 141 -1.25 -21.86 20.95
CA THR A 141 -1.06 -21.61 19.51
C THR A 141 0.15 -20.72 19.21
N ASN A 142 0.36 -19.66 20.00
CA ASN A 142 1.53 -18.78 19.82
C ASN A 142 2.84 -19.54 20.10
N GLY A 143 2.86 -20.43 21.09
CA GLY A 143 4.01 -21.28 21.36
C GLY A 143 4.32 -22.24 20.21
N LEU A 144 3.30 -22.83 19.58
CA LEU A 144 3.49 -23.66 18.39
C LEU A 144 4.06 -22.86 17.21
N ILE A 145 3.50 -21.68 16.94
CA ILE A 145 3.99 -20.77 15.87
C ILE A 145 5.46 -20.43 16.10
N ILE A 146 5.84 -20.03 17.32
CA ILE A 146 7.22 -19.67 17.64
C ILE A 146 8.16 -20.86 17.48
N LYS A 147 7.76 -22.06 17.91
CA LYS A 147 8.55 -23.30 17.74
C LYS A 147 8.73 -23.65 16.26
N LEU A 148 7.70 -23.51 15.44
CA LEU A 148 7.78 -23.72 13.98
C LEU A 148 8.73 -22.71 13.32
N LEU A 149 8.59 -21.42 13.64
CA LEU A 149 9.47 -20.37 13.13
C LEU A 149 10.94 -20.65 13.46
N TYR A 150 11.23 -21.04 14.70
CA TYR A 150 12.59 -21.35 15.12
C TYR A 150 13.11 -22.66 14.49
N GLY A 151 12.31 -23.71 14.46
CA GLY A 151 12.72 -25.04 14.00
C GLY A 151 12.94 -25.14 12.49
N THR A 152 12.19 -24.38 11.69
CA THR A 152 12.29 -24.45 10.22
C THR A 152 12.94 -23.20 9.59
N GLY A 153 13.13 -22.13 10.36
CA GLY A 153 13.63 -20.85 9.85
C GLY A 153 12.67 -20.11 8.92
N MET A 154 11.38 -20.48 8.88
CA MET A 154 10.39 -19.86 7.99
C MET A 154 10.05 -18.43 8.44
N ARG A 155 9.59 -17.58 7.50
CA ARG A 155 9.10 -16.24 7.83
C ARG A 155 7.73 -16.31 8.49
N ILE A 156 7.41 -15.33 9.33
CA ILE A 156 6.11 -15.26 10.02
C ILE A 156 4.91 -15.40 9.08
N LYS A 157 4.94 -14.77 7.90
CA LYS A 157 3.85 -14.88 6.93
C LYS A 157 3.74 -16.25 6.27
N GLU A 158 4.84 -16.99 6.16
CA GLU A 158 4.86 -18.37 5.65
C GLU A 158 4.20 -19.27 6.70
N CYS A 159 4.62 -19.17 7.97
CA CYS A 159 4.02 -19.92 9.07
C CYS A 159 2.52 -19.67 9.23
N LEU A 160 2.07 -18.42 9.13
CA LEU A 160 0.65 -18.07 9.25
C LEU A 160 -0.20 -18.48 8.04
N ARG A 161 0.42 -18.94 6.95
CA ARG A 161 -0.26 -19.40 5.73
C ARG A 161 -0.16 -20.91 5.51
N LEU A 162 0.52 -21.62 6.41
CA LEU A 162 0.60 -23.08 6.40
C LEU A 162 -0.80 -23.68 6.33
N ARG A 163 -0.98 -24.65 5.42
CA ARG A 163 -2.18 -25.46 5.32
C ARG A 163 -1.85 -26.88 5.80
N ILE A 164 -2.88 -27.63 6.18
CA ILE A 164 -2.73 -29.01 6.66
C ILE A 164 -1.94 -29.87 5.66
N LYS A 165 -2.18 -29.68 4.35
CA LYS A 165 -1.47 -30.38 3.27
C LYS A 165 0.02 -30.06 3.15
N ASP A 166 0.49 -28.98 3.76
CA ASP A 166 1.89 -28.55 3.68
C ASP A 166 2.74 -29.20 4.80
N VAL A 167 2.11 -29.95 5.71
CA VAL A 167 2.77 -30.63 6.84
C VAL A 167 2.79 -32.14 6.59
N ASP A 168 3.98 -32.71 6.48
CA ASP A 168 4.18 -34.15 6.33
C ASP A 168 4.84 -34.74 7.59
N PHE A 169 4.05 -35.41 8.42
CA PHE A 169 4.53 -36.06 9.63
C PHE A 169 5.39 -37.30 9.38
N THR A 170 5.47 -37.80 8.14
CA THR A 170 6.27 -38.97 7.80
C THR A 170 7.70 -38.64 7.40
N ARG A 171 7.97 -37.38 7.01
CA ARG A 171 9.28 -36.96 6.47
C ARG A 171 10.02 -35.89 7.29
N GLY A 172 9.40 -35.38 8.35
CA GLY A 172 10.01 -34.44 9.31
C GLY A 172 9.72 -32.98 9.00
#